data_AF-A0AAV4D4C1-F1
#
_entry.id   AF-A0AAV4D4C1-F1
#
_cell.length_a   1.000
_cell.length_b   1.000
_cell.length_c   1.000
_cell.angle_alpha   90.00
_cell.angle_beta   90.00
_cell.angle_gamma   90.00
#
_symmetry.space_group_name_H-M   'P 1'
#
loop_
_entity.id
_entity.type
_entity.pdbx_description
1 polymer ?
#
loop_
_entity_poly.entity_id
_entity_poly.type
_entity_poly.pdbx_seq_one_letter_code
_entity_poly.pdbx_strand_id
1 'polypeptide(L)'
;MWSMFGAGFFGVIGNILIIWVDIGLGFSETIHASYLALATSDLLSVLSVRWIAISFTPMIDLLLDWLLTDTYLNTFVNVTGVRPHLAFSKTSALNKAWISMERCLCVVFATKVKFIITRTVNTVVLVMIFIINCGPVMRSYIVVRCEWR
;
A
#
# COMPACT_ATOMS: atom_id res chain seq x y z
N MET A 1 20.82 -8.11 5.56
CA MET A 1 19.70 -8.83 6.20
C MET A 1 19.17 -8.07 7.43
N TRP A 2 20.00 -7.75 8.43
CA TRP A 2 19.61 -6.96 9.62
C TRP A 2 18.95 -5.59 9.31
N SER A 3 19.45 -4.88 8.29
CA SER A 3 18.88 -3.60 7.85
C SER A 3 17.43 -3.70 7.34
N MET A 4 17.06 -4.82 6.71
CA MET A 4 15.72 -5.04 6.17
C MET A 4 14.71 -5.34 7.27
N PHE A 5 15.13 -6.10 8.30
CA PHE A 5 14.30 -6.35 9.48
C PHE A 5 14.09 -5.10 10.32
N GLY A 6 15.14 -4.31 10.54
CA GLY A 6 15.05 -3.03 11.24
C GLY A 6 14.12 -2.04 10.51
N ALA A 7 14.35 -1.82 9.21
CA ALA A 7 13.53 -0.92 8.41
C ALA A 7 12.04 -1.34 8.38
N GLY A 8 11.76 -2.65 8.33
CA GLY A 8 10.38 -3.15 8.40
C GLY A 8 9.71 -2.87 9.74
N PHE A 9 10.42 -3.04 10.86
CA PHE A 9 9.85 -2.82 12.20
C PHE A 9 9.56 -1.33 12.46
N PHE A 10 10.54 -0.47 12.14
CA PHE A 10 10.36 0.99 12.20
C PHE A 10 9.27 1.48 11.24
N GLY A 11 9.21 0.89 10.03
CA GLY A 11 8.18 1.20 9.05
C GLY A 11 6.77 0.85 9.53
N VAL A 12 6.58 -0.30 10.19
CA VAL A 12 5.27 -0.66 10.77
C VAL A 12 4.89 0.30 11.89
N ILE A 13 5.77 0.51 12.87
CA ILE A 13 5.48 1.37 14.03
C ILE A 13 5.20 2.81 13.57
N GLY A 14 6.06 3.36 12.71
CA GLY A 14 5.92 4.72 12.21
C GLY A 14 4.61 4.95 11.48
N ASN A 15 4.23 4.04 10.56
CA ASN A 15 2.97 4.17 9.83
C ASN A 15 1.75 4.01 10.73
N ILE A 16 1.78 3.12 11.74
CA ILE A 16 0.70 2.97 12.72
C ILE A 16 0.52 4.26 13.54
N LEU A 17 1.61 4.86 14.01
CA LEU A 17 1.55 6.11 14.76
C LEU A 17 0.98 7.26 13.91
N ILE A 18 1.38 7.36 12.64
CA ILE A 18 0.83 8.37 11.72
C ILE A 18 -0.67 8.17 11.54
N ILE A 19 -1.12 6.93 11.31
CA ILE A 19 -2.56 6.62 11.19
C ILE A 19 -3.32 7.01 12.46
N TRP A 20 -2.80 6.66 13.63
CA TRP A 20 -3.46 6.97 14.90
C TRP A 20 -3.57 8.47 15.13
N VAL A 21 -2.49 9.21 14.90
CA VAL A 21 -2.45 10.67 15.04
C VAL A 21 -3.40 11.35 14.05
N ASP A 22 -3.40 10.95 12.77
CA ASP A 22 -4.28 11.54 11.75
C ASP A 22 -5.76 11.25 11.98
N ILE A 23 -6.12 10.07 12.53
CA ILE A 23 -7.49 9.78 12.95
C ILE A 23 -7.90 10.68 14.12
N GLY A 24 -6.99 10.91 15.08
CA GLY A 24 -7.25 11.75 16.26
C GLY A 24 -7.37 13.25 15.96
N LEU A 25 -6.64 13.75 14.95
CA LEU A 25 -6.67 15.16 14.52
C LEU A 25 -7.96 15.51 13.76
N GLY A 26 -8.68 14.50 13.27
CA GLY A 26 -9.89 14.67 12.48
C GLY A 26 -9.60 15.14 11.06
N PHE A 27 -10.45 14.72 10.11
CA PHE A 27 -10.31 15.01 8.68
C PHE A 27 -10.61 16.47 8.30
N SER A 28 -10.36 17.45 9.18
CA SER A 28 -10.69 18.86 8.91
C SER A 28 -9.88 19.40 7.73
N GLU A 29 -8.61 19.02 7.63
CA GLU A 29 -7.69 19.46 6.57
C GLU A 29 -7.46 18.37 5.52
N THR A 30 -7.29 18.77 4.25
CA THR A 30 -6.95 17.87 3.12
C THR A 30 -5.68 17.06 3.39
N ILE A 31 -4.78 17.68 4.15
CA ILE A 31 -3.46 17.18 4.52
C ILE A 31 -3.56 15.87 5.31
N HIS A 32 -4.44 15.79 6.31
CA HIS A 32 -4.60 14.59 7.14
C HIS A 32 -5.13 13.41 6.33
N ALA A 33 -6.03 13.66 5.37
CA ALA A 33 -6.51 12.61 4.47
C ALA A 33 -5.40 12.06 3.57
N SER A 34 -4.55 12.94 3.04
CA SER A 34 -3.40 12.54 2.23
C SER A 34 -2.36 11.75 3.03
N TYR A 35 -2.04 12.18 4.25
CA TYR A 35 -1.10 11.46 5.12
C TYR A 35 -1.65 10.11 5.57
N LEU A 36 -2.95 10.02 5.89
CA LEU A 36 -3.60 8.75 6.19
C LEU A 36 -3.51 7.78 5.00
N ALA A 37 -3.83 8.24 3.78
CA ALA A 37 -3.76 7.42 2.58
C ALA A 37 -2.32 6.97 2.28
N LEU A 38 -1.33 7.82 2.59
CA LEU A 38 0.07 7.48 2.45
C LEU A 38 0.53 6.43 3.47
N ALA A 39 0.25 6.66 4.76
CA ALA A 39 0.64 5.77 5.84
C ALA A 39 -0.03 4.40 5.73
N THR A 40 -1.29 4.35 5.31
CA THR A 40 -1.98 3.08 5.01
C THR A 40 -1.32 2.34 3.85
N SER A 41 -0.97 3.02 2.76
CA SER A 41 -0.27 2.40 1.61
C SER A 41 1.12 1.87 1.98
N ASP A 42 1.89 2.65 2.74
CA ASP A 42 3.23 2.24 3.20
C ASP A 42 3.14 1.08 4.21
N LEU A 43 2.14 1.07 5.11
CA LEU A 43 1.89 -0.03 6.03
C LEU A 43 1.58 -1.33 5.28
N LEU A 44 0.66 -1.29 4.31
CA LEU A 44 0.28 -2.47 3.51
C LEU A 44 1.45 -2.98 2.66
N SER A 45 2.29 -2.09 2.14
CA SER A 45 3.51 -2.45 1.42
C SER A 45 4.50 -3.19 2.31
N VAL A 46 4.76 -2.68 3.53
CA VAL A 46 5.66 -3.33 4.49
C VAL A 46 5.10 -4.67 4.97
N LEU A 47 3.80 -4.74 5.27
CA LEU A 47 3.13 -5.99 5.65
C LEU A 47 3.24 -7.05 4.54
N SER A 48 3.11 -6.66 3.27
CA SER A 48 3.26 -7.58 2.13
C SER A 48 4.69 -8.15 2.04
N VAL A 49 5.72 -7.33 2.26
CA VAL A 49 7.12 -7.81 2.31
C VAL A 49 7.35 -8.75 3.49
N ARG A 50 6.76 -8.44 4.64
CA ARG A 50 6.86 -9.30 5.83
C ARG A 50 6.14 -10.63 5.61
N TRP A 51 5.00 -10.62 4.94
CA TRP A 51 4.29 -11.83 4.52
C TRP A 51 5.19 -12.72 3.66
N ILE A 52 5.80 -12.17 2.60
CA ILE A 52 6.75 -12.91 1.75
C ILE A 52 7.88 -13.52 2.60
N ALA A 53 8.48 -12.73 3.49
CA ALA A 53 9.58 -13.21 4.33
C ALA A 53 9.16 -14.36 5.27
N ILE A 54 7.95 -14.31 5.82
CA ILE A 54 7.38 -15.36 6.66
C ILE A 54 7.06 -16.61 5.82
N SER A 55 6.57 -16.43 4.59
CA SER A 55 6.23 -17.56 3.71
C SER A 55 7.43 -18.42 3.30
N PHE A 56 8.65 -17.87 3.28
CA PHE A 56 9.89 -18.62 3.03
C PHE A 56 10.59 -19.08 4.34
N THR A 57 9.87 -19.09 5.46
CA THR A 57 10.39 -19.60 6.73
C THR A 57 9.99 -21.08 6.88
N PRO A 58 10.88 -21.97 7.37
CA PRO A 58 10.64 -23.42 7.39
C PRO A 58 9.41 -23.86 8.20
N MET A 59 8.88 -23.01 9.09
CA MET A 59 7.63 -23.29 9.81
C MET A 59 6.38 -23.19 8.94
N ILE A 60 6.39 -22.33 7.91
CA ILE A 60 5.26 -22.22 6.98
C ILE A 60 5.34 -23.30 5.93
N ASP A 61 6.54 -23.68 5.46
CA ASP A 61 6.70 -24.81 4.53
C ASP A 61 6.10 -26.08 5.12
N LEU A 62 6.35 -26.38 6.40
CA LEU A 62 5.79 -27.54 7.11
C LEU A 62 4.25 -27.48 7.27
N LEU A 63 3.68 -26.28 7.39
CA LEU A 63 2.24 -26.08 7.49
C LEU A 63 1.56 -26.14 6.11
N LEU A 64 2.22 -25.63 5.07
CA LEU A 64 1.70 -25.60 3.71
C LEU A 64 1.92 -26.91 2.96
N ASP A 65 2.95 -27.70 3.27
CA ASP A 65 3.12 -29.07 2.76
C ASP A 65 1.89 -29.95 3.05
N TRP A 66 1.19 -29.65 4.15
CA TRP A 66 -0.04 -30.35 4.53
C TRP A 66 -1.28 -29.86 3.75
N LEU A 67 -1.22 -28.69 3.12
CA LEU A 67 -2.37 -28.00 2.50
C LEU A 67 -2.24 -27.80 0.97
N LEU A 68 -1.02 -27.71 0.44
CA LEU A 68 -0.68 -27.35 -0.95
C LEU A 68 0.59 -28.10 -1.39
N THR A 69 0.61 -28.64 -2.61
CA THR A 69 1.83 -29.22 -3.20
C THR A 69 2.87 -28.11 -3.46
N ASP A 70 4.16 -28.40 -3.28
CA ASP A 70 5.33 -27.50 -3.40
C ASP A 70 5.29 -26.54 -4.61
N THR A 71 4.78 -27.00 -5.76
CA THR A 71 4.60 -26.19 -6.98
C THR A 71 3.60 -25.04 -6.83
N TYR A 72 2.63 -25.14 -5.92
CA TYR A 72 1.58 -24.14 -5.70
C TYR A 72 1.98 -23.08 -4.67
N LEU A 73 2.97 -23.36 -3.82
CA LEU A 73 3.47 -22.46 -2.78
C LEU A 73 4.05 -21.19 -3.40
N ASN A 74 4.91 -21.34 -4.40
CA ASN A 74 5.52 -20.23 -5.14
C ASN A 74 4.47 -19.35 -5.83
N THR A 75 3.48 -19.96 -6.47
CA THR A 75 2.38 -19.23 -7.13
C THR A 75 1.52 -18.49 -6.09
N PHE A 76 1.23 -19.13 -4.96
CA PHE A 76 0.46 -18.53 -3.87
C PHE A 76 1.17 -17.32 -3.27
N VAL A 77 2.47 -17.41 -2.96
CA VAL A 77 3.26 -16.29 -2.41
C VAL A 77 3.43 -15.17 -3.44
N ASN A 78 3.58 -15.51 -4.72
CA ASN A 78 3.65 -14.51 -5.78
C ASN A 78 2.35 -13.68 -5.84
N VAL A 79 1.20 -14.34 -5.76
CA VAL A 79 -0.13 -13.70 -5.83
C VAL A 79 -0.48 -12.94 -4.55
N THR A 80 -0.19 -13.51 -3.38
CA THR A 80 -0.59 -12.96 -2.08
C THR A 80 0.41 -11.99 -1.47
N GLY A 81 1.67 -12.04 -1.90
CA GLY A 81 2.75 -11.20 -1.37
C GLY A 81 3.38 -10.28 -2.41
N VAL A 82 3.98 -10.86 -3.46
CA VAL A 82 4.81 -10.10 -4.41
C VAL A 82 3.99 -9.12 -5.23
N ARG A 83 2.87 -9.56 -5.80
CA ARG A 83 1.95 -8.72 -6.59
C ARG A 83 1.33 -7.58 -5.77
N PRO A 84 0.76 -7.82 -4.57
CA PRO A 84 0.23 -6.74 -3.75
C PRO A 84 1.33 -5.78 -3.28
N HIS A 85 2.52 -6.26 -2.93
CA HIS A 85 3.64 -5.38 -2.59
C HIS A 85 3.97 -4.40 -3.72
N LEU A 86 4.08 -4.88 -4.96
CA LEU A 86 4.33 -4.04 -6.12
C LEU A 86 3.19 -3.04 -6.37
N ALA A 87 1.94 -3.42 -6.14
CA ALA A 87 0.79 -2.53 -6.25
C ALA A 87 0.84 -1.42 -5.18
N PHE A 88 1.03 -1.78 -3.90
CA PHE A 88 1.08 -0.81 -2.81
C PHE A 88 2.29 0.13 -2.89
N SER A 89 3.44 -0.38 -3.34
CA SER A 89 4.62 0.46 -3.58
C SER A 89 4.36 1.53 -4.65
N LYS A 90 3.67 1.16 -5.74
CA LYS A 90 3.24 2.12 -6.78
C LYS A 90 2.20 3.11 -6.29
N THR A 91 1.19 2.65 -5.54
CA THR A 91 0.18 3.51 -4.92
C THR A 91 0.84 4.55 -4.02
N SER A 92 1.78 4.13 -3.17
CA SER A 92 2.53 5.03 -2.30
C SER A 92 3.33 6.06 -3.10
N ALA A 93 4.03 5.65 -4.16
CA ALA A 93 4.77 6.58 -5.01
C ALA A 93 3.86 7.63 -5.67
N LEU A 94 2.68 7.21 -6.18
CA LEU A 94 1.69 8.11 -6.78
C LEU A 94 1.09 9.07 -5.74
N ASN A 95 0.79 8.58 -4.53
CA ASN A 95 0.32 9.42 -3.43
C ASN A 95 1.38 10.46 -3.03
N LYS A 96 2.67 10.08 -2.94
CA LYS A 96 3.77 11.04 -2.65
C LYS A 96 3.89 12.10 -3.75
N ALA A 97 3.81 11.69 -5.01
CA ALA A 97 3.83 12.62 -6.15
C ALA A 97 2.66 13.60 -6.10
N TRP A 98 1.45 13.10 -5.81
CA TRP A 98 0.25 13.92 -5.66
C TRP A 98 0.38 14.93 -4.52
N ILE A 99 0.83 14.48 -3.34
CA ILE A 99 1.06 15.36 -2.17
C ILE A 99 2.08 16.45 -2.52
N SER A 100 3.20 16.10 -3.16
CA SER A 100 4.20 17.09 -3.58
C SER A 100 3.60 18.08 -4.57
N MET A 101 2.81 17.61 -5.53
CA MET A 101 2.14 18.47 -6.51
C MET A 101 1.15 19.42 -5.85
N GLU A 102 0.34 18.95 -4.89
CA GLU A 102 -0.56 19.78 -4.08
C GLU A 102 0.23 20.89 -3.37
N ARG A 103 1.34 20.55 -2.69
CA ARG A 103 2.19 21.54 -2.01
C ARG A 103 2.81 22.56 -2.96
N CYS A 104 3.32 22.11 -4.11
CA CYS A 104 3.87 23.00 -5.12
C CYS A 104 2.81 23.92 -5.71
N LEU A 105 1.61 23.42 -6.01
CA LEU A 105 0.49 24.22 -6.50
C LEU A 105 0.08 25.27 -5.46
N CYS A 106 -0.02 24.90 -4.18
CA CYS A 106 -0.36 25.82 -3.09
C CYS A 106 0.57 27.04 -3.05
N VAL A 107 1.87 26.85 -3.33
CA VAL A 107 2.87 27.92 -3.33
C VAL A 107 2.83 28.75 -4.61
N VAL A 108 2.74 28.10 -5.78
CA VAL A 108 2.80 28.79 -7.08
C VAL A 108 1.49 29.51 -7.42
N PHE A 109 0.34 28.92 -7.06
CA PHE A 109 -1.00 29.40 -7.43
C PHE A 109 -1.92 29.58 -6.20
N ALA A 110 -1.42 30.28 -5.17
CA ALA A 110 -2.13 30.50 -3.91
C ALA A 110 -3.59 31.01 -4.06
N THR A 111 -3.88 31.82 -5.09
CA THR A 111 -5.21 32.39 -5.34
C THR A 111 -6.20 31.47 -6.07
N LYS A 112 -5.72 30.45 -6.81
CA LYS A 112 -6.57 29.49 -7.54
C LYS A 112 -6.71 28.15 -6.81
N VAL A 113 -5.76 27.81 -5.95
CA VAL A 113 -5.73 26.54 -5.23
C VAL A 113 -6.86 26.38 -4.21
N LYS A 114 -7.27 27.46 -3.54
CA LYS A 114 -8.45 27.41 -2.62
C LYS A 114 -9.75 26.99 -3.33
N PHE A 115 -9.82 27.12 -4.65
CA PHE A 115 -10.99 26.73 -5.44
C PHE A 115 -10.85 25.34 -6.07
N ILE A 116 -9.63 24.94 -6.45
CA ILE A 116 -9.34 23.68 -7.16
C ILE A 116 -9.09 22.51 -6.19
N ILE A 117 -8.34 22.73 -5.10
CA ILE A 117 -8.01 21.68 -4.14
C ILE A 117 -9.06 21.70 -3.03
N THR A 118 -10.23 21.17 -3.36
CA THR A 118 -11.29 20.93 -2.38
C THR A 118 -11.07 19.57 -1.70
N ARG A 119 -11.47 19.45 -0.43
CA ARG A 119 -11.43 18.21 0.36
C ARG A 119 -11.98 16.98 -0.38
N THR A 120 -13.09 17.15 -1.09
CA THR A 120 -13.72 16.10 -1.89
C THR A 120 -12.85 15.64 -3.06
N VAL A 121 -12.20 16.58 -3.77
CA VAL A 121 -11.34 16.25 -4.91
C VAL A 121 -10.12 15.45 -4.45
N ASN A 122 -9.48 15.87 -3.36
CA ASN A 122 -8.33 15.17 -2.82
C ASN A 122 -8.67 13.73 -2.41
N THR A 123 -9.77 13.53 -1.66
CA THR A 123 -10.23 12.19 -1.28
C THR A 123 -10.57 11.35 -2.51
N VAL A 124 -11.25 11.92 -3.51
CA VAL A 124 -11.58 11.20 -4.74
C VAL A 124 -10.31 10.77 -5.49
N VAL A 125 -9.31 11.64 -5.62
CA VAL A 125 -8.04 11.29 -6.28
C VAL A 125 -7.33 10.17 -5.54
N LEU A 126 -7.22 10.23 -4.21
CA LEU A 126 -6.61 9.17 -3.40
C LEU A 126 -7.34 7.83 -3.56
N VAL A 127 -8.67 7.85 -3.53
CA VAL A 127 -9.51 6.66 -3.75
C VAL A 127 -9.30 6.12 -5.17
N MET A 128 -9.24 6.98 -6.18
CA MET A 128 -9.00 6.58 -7.58
C MET A 128 -7.62 5.95 -7.75
N ILE A 129 -6.58 6.50 -7.13
CA ILE A 129 -5.24 5.91 -7.13
C ILE A 129 -5.30 4.50 -6.50
N PHE A 130 -6.03 4.33 -5.39
CA PHE A 130 -6.22 3.00 -4.79
C PHE A 130 -6.92 2.02 -5.72
N ILE A 131 -8.02 2.42 -6.36
CA ILE A 131 -8.82 1.57 -7.26
C ILE A 131 -7.98 1.13 -8.48
N ILE A 132 -7.28 2.07 -9.12
CA ILE A 132 -6.43 1.80 -10.29
C ILE A 132 -5.34 0.78 -9.95
N ASN A 133 -4.73 0.90 -8.78
CA ASN A 133 -3.66 0.01 -8.34
C ASN A 133 -4.15 -1.34 -7.77
N CYS A 134 -5.41 -1.44 -7.35
CA CYS A 134 -6.05 -2.74 -7.03
C CYS A 134 -6.36 -3.57 -8.29
N GLY A 135 -6.55 -2.94 -9.46
CA GLY A 135 -6.83 -3.63 -10.72
C GLY A 135 -5.81 -4.73 -11.10
N PRO A 136 -4.48 -4.47 -11.04
CA PRO A 136 -3.44 -5.47 -11.27
C PRO A 136 -3.53 -6.68 -10.33
N VAL A 137 -3.91 -6.46 -9.07
CA VAL A 137 -4.08 -7.53 -8.07
C VAL A 137 -5.26 -8.43 -8.48
N MET A 138 -6.39 -7.82 -8.86
CA MET A 138 -7.55 -8.55 -9.38
C MET A 138 -7.21 -9.37 -10.63
N ARG A 139 -6.42 -8.79 -11.56
CA ARG A 139 -5.97 -9.50 -12.77
C ARG A 139 -5.12 -10.72 -12.44
N SER A 140 -4.24 -10.64 -11.43
CA SER A 140 -3.46 -11.81 -11.00
C SER A 140 -4.33 -12.94 -10.43
N TYR A 141 -5.42 -12.64 -9.71
CA TYR A 141 -6.34 -13.68 -9.23
C TYR A 141 -7.08 -14.39 -10.38
N ILE A 142 -7.44 -13.66 -11.44
CA ILE A 142 -8.13 -14.23 -12.61
C ILE A 142 -7.18 -15.12 -13.42
N VAL A 143 -5.94 -14.68 -13.65
CA VAL A 143 -4.92 -15.47 -14.37
C VAL A 143 -4.66 -16.79 -13.67
N VAL A 144 -4.50 -16.75 -12.34
CA VAL A 144 -4.31 -17.96 -11.54
C VAL A 144 -5.53 -18.86 -11.69
N ARG A 145 -6.77 -18.38 -11.48
CA ARG A 145 -7.97 -19.20 -11.68
C ARG A 145 -8.08 -19.84 -13.07
N CYS A 146 -7.54 -19.21 -14.12
CA CYS A 146 -7.51 -19.78 -15.47
C CYS A 146 -6.45 -20.88 -15.66
N GLU A 147 -5.33 -20.85 -14.93
CA GLU A 147 -4.36 -21.97 -14.87
C GLU A 147 -4.85 -23.14 -14.00
N TRP A 148 -5.82 -22.91 -13.12
CA TRP A 148 -6.43 -23.93 -12.26
C TRP A 148 -7.52 -24.78 -12.96
N ARG A 149 -7.73 -24.65 -14.28
CA ARG A 149 -8.74 -25.38 -15.05
C ARG A 149 -8.11 -26.18 -16.18
#